data_AF-A0A0G4ATG6-F1
#
_entry.id   AF-A0A0G4ATG6-F1
#
_cell.length_a   1.000
_cell.length_b   1.000
_cell.length_c   1.000
_cell.angle_alpha   90.00
_cell.angle_beta   90.00
_cell.angle_gamma   90.00
#
_symmetry.space_group_name_H-M   'P 1'
#
loop_
_entity.id
_entity.type
_entity.pdbx_description
1 polymer ?
#
loop_
_entity_poly.entity_id
_entity_poly.type
_entity_poly.pdbx_seq_one_letter_code
_entity_poly.pdbx_strand_id
1 'polypeptide(L)'
;MRKQILKSILFLGTFLMLPNSSQAAIIFEDNFDDTPNWQSQQLTFGGGGIAWGTPTFQGTCIGYCPPQNWTSYRTSQSLWTPNARDTYLIDSSGSRTVNGKGLTYNVESSGEWGTWAGGGIDKYLGVTGYPELYVRFWLKESAEFCWGSEALNLNAMGKLIRISALRRDPTSNPNIFNPQLYPSSDVSPTLIGNAYRRFQPNYGVPAQFDMEERYAPNYEYGPQCTFGPQPSSCASEAPSAITFPHDNSGYCGDDQWHSYEYYVKLNSALDATDGIYKAWLDGTLVAQKSNIPWVKSGTDTNGTAMTLDTGWNWVMIADNIDSTAYAKSDNVEMSRYIDDVVMYTPMNGSEMACGGACIAGRLPLTYLQSGLDSTPPSAPTGLSIE
;
A
#
# COMPACT_ATOMS: atom_id res chain seq x y z
N MET A 1 21.48 67.69 0.57
CA MET A 1 20.63 66.69 -0.10
C MET A 1 21.38 65.37 -0.35
N ARG A 2 21.72 64.62 0.70
CA ARG A 2 22.36 63.28 0.61
C ARG A 2 22.32 62.66 2.00
N LYS A 3 21.24 61.94 2.37
CA LYS A 3 21.19 61.08 3.59
C LYS A 3 19.93 60.24 3.80
N GLN A 4 19.01 60.13 2.84
CA GLN A 4 17.73 59.42 3.05
C GLN A 4 17.43 58.25 2.09
N ILE A 5 18.36 57.84 1.22
CA ILE A 5 18.10 56.76 0.23
C ILE A 5 18.50 55.37 0.76
N LEU A 6 19.22 55.27 1.88
CA LEU A 6 19.78 53.98 2.35
C LEU A 6 18.86 53.15 3.28
N LYS A 7 17.69 53.66 3.68
CA LYS A 7 16.80 52.94 4.63
C LYS A 7 15.68 52.13 3.97
N SER A 8 15.47 52.29 2.66
CA SER A 8 14.37 51.60 1.95
C SER A 8 14.78 50.29 1.28
N ILE A 9 16.07 49.93 1.25
CA ILE A 9 16.55 48.70 0.62
C ILE A 9 16.64 47.53 1.62
N LEU A 10 16.64 47.80 2.94
CA LEU A 10 16.76 46.75 3.96
C LEU A 10 15.41 46.10 4.35
N PHE A 11 14.28 46.63 3.89
CA PHE A 11 12.94 46.08 4.19
C PHE A 11 12.37 45.17 3.09
N LEU A 12 13.04 45.07 1.93
CA LEU A 12 12.63 44.19 0.83
C LEU A 12 13.38 42.85 0.81
N GLY A 13 14.45 42.72 1.60
CA GLY A 13 15.26 41.49 1.68
C GLY A 13 14.75 40.44 2.67
N THR A 14 13.78 40.77 3.53
CA THR A 14 13.32 39.88 4.61
C THR A 14 12.09 39.06 4.25
N PHE A 15 11.48 39.29 3.08
CA PHE A 15 10.26 38.59 2.65
C PHE A 15 10.50 37.33 1.79
N LEU A 16 11.77 37.01 1.45
CA LEU A 16 12.10 35.90 0.55
C LEU A 16 12.80 34.71 1.22
N MET A 17 12.82 34.65 2.55
CA MET A 17 13.35 33.51 3.30
C MET A 17 12.38 33.02 4.39
N LEU A 18 11.08 33.07 4.12
CA LEU A 18 10.21 32.16 4.86
C LEU A 18 10.60 30.75 4.40
N PRO A 19 11.09 29.87 5.30
CA PRO A 19 11.28 28.48 4.93
C PRO A 19 9.95 28.01 4.37
N ASN A 20 9.98 27.44 3.16
CA ASN A 20 8.88 26.65 2.62
C ASN A 20 8.67 25.52 3.61
N SER A 21 7.89 25.82 4.64
CA SER A 21 7.40 24.85 5.59
C SER A 21 6.47 24.03 4.74
N SER A 22 6.95 22.86 4.30
CA SER A 22 6.11 21.84 3.69
C SER A 22 4.91 21.69 4.60
N GLN A 23 3.78 22.29 4.22
CA GLN A 23 2.54 22.17 4.97
C GLN A 23 2.19 20.70 4.89
N ALA A 24 2.12 20.04 6.03
CA ALA A 24 1.73 18.67 6.00
C ALA A 24 0.23 18.58 5.74
N ALA A 25 -0.12 17.56 4.99
CA ALA A 25 -1.39 17.52 4.29
C ALA A 25 -1.85 16.07 4.14
N ILE A 26 -3.14 15.87 4.34
CA ILE A 26 -3.85 14.75 3.73
C ILE A 26 -3.78 14.97 2.22
N ILE A 27 -3.17 14.04 1.50
CA ILE A 27 -3.03 14.09 0.04
C ILE A 27 -4.23 13.43 -0.63
N PHE A 28 -4.64 12.28 -0.07
CA PHE A 28 -5.76 11.49 -0.55
C PHE A 28 -6.38 10.77 0.63
N GLU A 29 -7.70 10.66 0.63
CA GLU A 29 -8.43 9.82 1.58
C GLU A 29 -9.67 9.24 0.90
N ASP A 30 -10.03 7.99 1.20
CA ASP A 30 -11.26 7.34 0.74
C ASP A 30 -11.73 6.29 1.76
N ASN A 31 -12.91 6.51 2.33
CA ASN A 31 -13.65 5.56 3.18
C ASN A 31 -14.79 4.89 2.39
N PHE A 32 -14.83 5.10 1.07
CA PHE A 32 -15.77 4.53 0.12
C PHE A 32 -17.25 4.89 0.31
N ASP A 33 -17.64 5.62 1.36
CA ASP A 33 -19.04 5.95 1.67
C ASP A 33 -19.72 6.78 0.56
N ASP A 34 -18.98 7.69 -0.07
CA ASP A 34 -19.49 8.51 -1.18
C ASP A 34 -19.36 7.82 -2.55
N THR A 35 -18.58 6.73 -2.65
CA THR A 35 -18.36 6.00 -3.91
C THR A 35 -19.59 5.15 -4.24
N PRO A 36 -20.31 5.35 -5.36
CA PRO A 36 -21.44 4.52 -5.73
C PRO A 36 -21.09 3.03 -5.70
N ASN A 37 -22.09 2.16 -5.48
CA ASN A 37 -21.86 0.72 -5.52
C ASN A 37 -21.12 0.37 -6.82
N TRP A 38 -20.00 -0.32 -6.65
CA TRP A 38 -19.07 -0.58 -7.74
C TRP A 38 -18.55 -2.01 -7.61
N GLN A 39 -18.27 -2.64 -8.74
CA GLN A 39 -17.61 -3.92 -8.78
C GLN A 39 -16.58 -3.89 -9.90
N SER A 40 -15.46 -4.57 -9.68
CA SER A 40 -14.56 -4.89 -10.79
C SER A 40 -15.32 -5.73 -11.80
N GLN A 41 -14.94 -5.72 -13.07
CA GLN A 41 -15.63 -6.51 -14.10
C GLN A 41 -14.83 -7.75 -14.45
N GLN A 42 -14.53 -8.58 -13.45
CA GLN A 42 -13.58 -9.68 -13.60
C GLN A 42 -14.01 -10.61 -14.74
N LEU A 43 -13.06 -10.97 -15.60
CA LEU A 43 -13.34 -11.92 -16.68
C LEU A 43 -13.25 -13.36 -16.14
N THR A 44 -14.13 -14.21 -16.65
CA THR A 44 -14.10 -15.65 -16.37
C THR A 44 -12.82 -16.30 -16.88
N PHE A 45 -12.49 -17.48 -16.36
CA PHE A 45 -11.34 -18.27 -16.82
C PHE A 45 -11.28 -18.38 -18.36
N GLY A 46 -10.13 -18.03 -18.94
CA GLY A 46 -9.89 -17.99 -20.39
C GLY A 46 -10.16 -16.64 -21.06
N GLY A 47 -10.78 -15.68 -20.35
CA GLY A 47 -11.01 -14.32 -20.82
C GLY A 47 -9.80 -13.38 -20.68
N GLY A 48 -8.78 -13.78 -19.92
CA GLY A 48 -7.61 -12.95 -19.60
C GLY A 48 -7.83 -12.03 -18.40
N GLY A 49 -6.74 -11.54 -17.81
CA GLY A 49 -6.81 -10.54 -16.74
C GLY A 49 -7.11 -9.14 -17.30
N ILE A 50 -7.69 -8.30 -16.46
CA ILE A 50 -7.86 -6.88 -16.73
C ILE A 50 -6.68 -6.16 -16.09
N ALA A 51 -5.99 -5.33 -16.88
CA ALA A 51 -4.86 -4.56 -16.41
C ALA A 51 -4.93 -3.12 -16.92
N TRP A 52 -4.03 -2.30 -16.40
CA TRP A 52 -3.84 -0.89 -16.73
C TRP A 52 -3.88 -0.57 -18.23
N GLY A 53 -4.38 0.63 -18.52
CA GLY A 53 -4.50 1.23 -19.83
C GLY A 53 -5.97 1.36 -20.20
N THR A 54 -6.27 1.29 -21.49
CA THR A 54 -7.65 1.03 -21.92
C THR A 54 -7.91 -0.46 -21.69
N PRO A 55 -8.76 -0.86 -20.71
CA PRO A 55 -9.96 -0.12 -20.31
C PRO A 55 -10.04 0.38 -18.84
N THR A 56 -9.01 0.27 -17.99
CA THR A 56 -9.12 0.57 -16.54
C THR A 56 -8.57 1.88 -16.04
N PHE A 57 -7.93 2.68 -16.88
CA PHE A 57 -7.45 4.00 -16.48
C PHE A 57 -8.59 5.02 -16.47
N GLN A 58 -8.79 5.75 -15.37
CA GLN A 58 -9.92 6.68 -15.18
C GLN A 58 -10.12 7.70 -16.32
N GLY A 59 -9.05 8.10 -17.02
CA GLY A 59 -9.12 9.07 -18.12
C GLY A 59 -9.49 8.47 -19.48
N THR A 60 -9.43 7.14 -19.62
CA THR A 60 -9.64 6.44 -20.90
C THR A 60 -10.54 5.20 -20.77
N CYS A 61 -11.14 4.98 -19.59
CA CYS A 61 -11.93 3.79 -19.34
C CYS A 61 -13.25 3.79 -20.11
N ILE A 62 -13.63 2.62 -20.61
CA ILE A 62 -14.92 2.36 -21.25
C ILE A 62 -15.39 1.00 -20.74
N GLY A 63 -16.50 0.97 -20.01
CA GLY A 63 -16.97 -0.23 -19.32
C GLY A 63 -16.22 -0.48 -18.02
N TYR A 64 -14.91 -0.71 -18.09
CA TYR A 64 -14.06 -1.17 -16.98
C TYR A 64 -13.49 -0.02 -16.14
N CYS A 65 -14.30 0.96 -15.75
CA CYS A 65 -13.79 2.12 -15.01
C CYS A 65 -13.41 1.76 -13.57
N PRO A 66 -12.33 2.36 -13.03
CA PRO A 66 -11.99 2.22 -11.62
C PRO A 66 -13.07 2.88 -10.74
N PRO A 67 -13.09 2.58 -9.44
CA PRO A 67 -13.99 3.26 -8.53
C PRO A 67 -13.69 4.76 -8.48
N GLN A 68 -14.70 5.54 -8.07
CA GLN A 68 -14.57 6.99 -7.99
C GLN A 68 -13.32 7.39 -7.19
N ASN A 69 -12.61 8.42 -7.65
CA ASN A 69 -11.37 8.92 -7.06
C ASN A 69 -10.13 8.02 -7.19
N TRP A 70 -10.24 6.80 -7.73
CA TRP A 70 -9.09 5.92 -8.00
C TRP A 70 -8.60 6.05 -9.44
N THR A 71 -7.30 5.84 -9.65
CA THR A 71 -6.67 6.05 -10.95
C THR A 71 -6.87 4.86 -11.89
N SER A 72 -6.77 3.65 -11.35
CA SER A 72 -6.97 2.40 -12.08
C SER A 72 -7.23 1.25 -11.13
N TYR A 73 -7.51 0.09 -11.72
CA TYR A 73 -7.44 -1.18 -11.02
C TYR A 73 -6.91 -2.29 -11.94
N ARG A 74 -6.55 -3.42 -11.34
CA ARG A 74 -6.15 -4.66 -11.99
C ARG A 74 -6.92 -5.81 -11.37
N THR A 75 -7.34 -6.77 -12.17
CA THR A 75 -7.83 -8.08 -11.70
C THR A 75 -7.30 -9.18 -12.59
N SER A 76 -6.87 -10.30 -12.02
CA SER A 76 -6.68 -11.51 -12.78
C SER A 76 -8.02 -12.01 -13.32
N GLN A 77 -7.99 -12.86 -14.33
CA GLN A 77 -9.15 -13.71 -14.60
C GLN A 77 -9.43 -14.58 -13.37
N SER A 78 -10.67 -15.06 -13.26
CA SER A 78 -11.00 -16.11 -12.29
C SER A 78 -10.23 -17.40 -12.62
N LEU A 79 -9.86 -18.14 -11.59
CA LEU A 79 -9.19 -19.43 -11.63
C LEU A 79 -10.13 -20.58 -12.01
N TRP A 80 -11.46 -20.40 -11.91
CA TRP A 80 -12.48 -21.41 -12.22
C TRP A 80 -13.76 -20.84 -12.83
N THR A 81 -14.66 -21.72 -13.28
CA THR A 81 -16.01 -21.38 -13.76
C THR A 81 -17.02 -22.41 -13.27
N PRO A 82 -18.33 -22.08 -13.17
CA PRO A 82 -18.96 -20.78 -13.38
C PRO A 82 -19.33 -20.12 -12.03
N ASN A 83 -18.39 -19.67 -11.21
CA ASN A 83 -18.69 -19.05 -9.91
C ASN A 83 -17.51 -18.17 -9.46
N ALA A 84 -17.36 -16.99 -10.07
CA ALA A 84 -16.44 -15.98 -9.56
C ALA A 84 -17.27 -14.81 -9.04
N ARG A 85 -17.12 -14.44 -7.76
CA ARG A 85 -17.48 -13.08 -7.37
C ARG A 85 -16.44 -12.17 -8.01
N ASP A 86 -16.83 -10.95 -8.31
CA ASP A 86 -15.86 -9.99 -8.79
C ASP A 86 -14.76 -9.78 -7.73
N THR A 87 -13.51 -9.73 -8.18
CA THR A 87 -12.33 -9.56 -7.31
C THR A 87 -12.50 -8.38 -6.36
N TYR A 88 -13.11 -7.29 -6.82
CA TYR A 88 -13.43 -6.14 -5.99
C TYR A 88 -14.91 -5.79 -6.00
N LEU A 89 -15.42 -5.47 -4.82
CA LEU A 89 -16.75 -4.91 -4.60
C LEU A 89 -16.63 -3.70 -3.68
N ILE A 90 -17.36 -2.63 -3.96
CA ILE A 90 -17.59 -1.52 -3.04
C ILE A 90 -19.07 -1.46 -2.78
N ASP A 91 -19.46 -1.89 -1.58
CA ASP A 91 -20.82 -1.85 -1.08
C ASP A 91 -20.81 -1.95 0.46
N SER A 92 -21.99 -2.10 1.06
CA SER A 92 -22.14 -2.16 2.52
C SER A 92 -21.59 -3.44 3.15
N SER A 93 -21.28 -4.48 2.37
CA SER A 93 -20.74 -5.73 2.92
C SER A 93 -19.30 -5.60 3.40
N GLY A 94 -18.54 -4.66 2.82
CA GLY A 94 -17.16 -4.39 3.19
C GLY A 94 -16.96 -3.28 4.21
N SER A 95 -18.04 -2.66 4.71
CA SER A 95 -17.91 -1.48 5.56
C SER A 95 -17.35 -1.80 6.94
N ARG A 96 -16.50 -0.92 7.44
CA ARG A 96 -16.08 -0.87 8.85
C ARG A 96 -17.16 -0.28 9.76
N THR A 97 -18.09 0.51 9.20
CA THR A 97 -19.14 1.19 9.96
C THR A 97 -20.52 0.56 9.72
N VAL A 98 -21.50 0.89 10.58
CA VAL A 98 -22.84 0.26 10.53
C VAL A 98 -23.63 0.62 9.26
N ASN A 99 -23.39 1.80 8.68
CA ASN A 99 -24.16 2.31 7.54
C ASN A 99 -23.28 2.73 6.36
N GLY A 100 -21.99 2.41 6.41
CA GLY A 100 -21.04 2.82 5.39
C GLY A 100 -20.90 1.80 4.27
N LYS A 101 -19.87 2.02 3.45
CA LYS A 101 -19.34 1.05 2.49
C LYS A 101 -17.88 0.77 2.81
N GLY A 102 -17.33 -0.21 2.12
CA GLY A 102 -15.91 -0.49 2.14
C GLY A 102 -15.57 -1.35 0.92
N LEU A 103 -14.28 -1.52 0.69
CA LEU A 103 -13.79 -2.35 -0.40
C LEU A 103 -13.69 -3.81 0.07
N THR A 104 -14.43 -4.70 -0.56
CA THR A 104 -14.20 -6.15 -0.48
C THR A 104 -13.21 -6.56 -1.56
N TYR A 105 -12.16 -7.29 -1.18
CA TYR A 105 -11.23 -8.00 -2.04
C TYR A 105 -11.48 -9.51 -1.91
N ASN A 106 -12.09 -10.10 -2.94
CA ASN A 106 -12.34 -11.53 -3.04
C ASN A 106 -11.11 -12.23 -3.62
N VAL A 107 -10.62 -13.22 -2.88
CA VAL A 107 -9.40 -13.97 -3.16
C VAL A 107 -9.73 -15.43 -3.41
N GLU A 108 -9.37 -15.89 -4.60
CA GLU A 108 -9.50 -17.27 -5.01
C GLU A 108 -8.30 -18.10 -4.52
N SER A 109 -8.54 -19.22 -3.83
CA SER A 109 -7.49 -20.16 -3.47
C SER A 109 -7.08 -21.01 -4.68
N SER A 110 -5.81 -20.95 -5.07
CA SER A 110 -5.28 -21.72 -6.19
C SER A 110 -4.98 -23.18 -5.82
N GLY A 111 -4.71 -23.44 -4.53
CA GLY A 111 -4.25 -24.74 -4.03
C GLY A 111 -2.86 -25.13 -4.54
N GLU A 112 -2.17 -24.25 -5.27
CA GLU A 112 -0.90 -24.51 -5.94
C GLU A 112 0.03 -23.30 -5.81
N TRP A 113 1.21 -23.49 -5.21
CA TRP A 113 2.21 -22.43 -5.14
C TRP A 113 2.72 -22.03 -6.52
N GLY A 114 2.84 -20.73 -6.75
CA GLY A 114 3.20 -20.09 -8.01
C GLY A 114 2.01 -19.65 -8.86
N THR A 115 0.77 -19.89 -8.41
CA THR A 115 -0.44 -19.54 -9.16
C THR A 115 -1.02 -18.23 -8.64
N TRP A 116 -0.53 -17.14 -9.22
CA TRP A 116 -0.93 -15.78 -8.85
C TRP A 116 -2.30 -15.39 -9.41
N ALA A 117 -3.17 -14.92 -8.53
CA ALA A 117 -4.48 -14.35 -8.83
C ALA A 117 -4.65 -12.97 -8.17
N GLY A 118 -5.86 -12.41 -8.22
CA GLY A 118 -6.20 -11.15 -7.59
C GLY A 118 -5.73 -9.92 -8.38
N GLY A 119 -5.32 -8.85 -7.69
CA GLY A 119 -4.89 -7.63 -8.34
C GLY A 119 -4.76 -6.48 -7.36
N GLY A 120 -4.89 -5.24 -7.82
CA GLY A 120 -4.82 -4.06 -6.94
C GLY A 120 -5.66 -2.89 -7.47
N ILE A 121 -5.96 -1.95 -6.59
CA ILE A 121 -6.50 -0.63 -6.95
C ILE A 121 -5.41 0.42 -6.76
N ASP A 122 -5.30 1.35 -7.71
CA ASP A 122 -4.17 2.26 -7.76
C ASP A 122 -4.56 3.73 -7.65
N LYS A 123 -3.68 4.49 -7.00
CA LYS A 123 -3.77 5.92 -6.89
C LYS A 123 -2.48 6.59 -7.38
N TYR A 124 -2.62 7.42 -8.39
CA TYR A 124 -1.62 8.39 -8.80
C TYR A 124 -1.82 9.70 -8.04
N LEU A 125 -0.74 10.21 -7.46
CA LEU A 125 -0.72 11.42 -6.63
C LEU A 125 -0.20 12.65 -7.39
N GLY A 126 0.12 12.51 -8.67
CA GLY A 126 0.61 13.58 -9.54
C GLY A 126 2.05 13.41 -10.00
N VAL A 127 2.48 14.25 -10.94
CA VAL A 127 3.83 14.19 -11.55
C VAL A 127 4.92 14.47 -10.53
N THR A 128 4.72 15.51 -9.73
CA THR A 128 5.59 15.81 -8.60
C THR A 128 5.09 15.03 -7.39
N GLY A 129 5.81 13.99 -7.01
CA GLY A 129 5.52 13.20 -5.84
C GLY A 129 6.07 13.80 -4.56
N TYR A 130 6.10 12.95 -3.53
CA TYR A 130 6.44 13.35 -2.18
C TYR A 130 7.78 12.74 -1.75
N PRO A 131 8.70 13.50 -1.13
CA PRO A 131 9.95 12.93 -0.61
C PRO A 131 9.70 11.96 0.55
N GLU A 132 8.61 12.18 1.29
CA GLU A 132 8.15 11.38 2.42
C GLU A 132 6.64 11.14 2.29
N LEU A 133 6.19 9.90 2.48
CA LEU A 133 4.79 9.53 2.32
C LEU A 133 4.39 8.51 3.39
N TYR A 134 3.27 8.77 4.04
CA TYR A 134 2.52 7.79 4.82
C TYR A 134 1.35 7.27 4.01
N VAL A 135 1.08 5.97 4.14
CA VAL A 135 -0.15 5.33 3.64
C VAL A 135 -0.71 4.47 4.75
N ARG A 136 -1.96 4.71 5.14
CA ARG A 136 -2.69 3.91 6.12
C ARG A 136 -4.00 3.43 5.54
N PHE A 137 -4.40 2.24 5.90
CA PHE A 137 -5.74 1.71 5.65
C PHE A 137 -6.10 0.71 6.74
N TRP A 138 -7.39 0.49 6.92
CA TRP A 138 -7.90 -0.59 7.76
C TRP A 138 -8.15 -1.82 6.91
N LEU A 139 -7.84 -2.98 7.47
CA LEU A 139 -7.99 -4.27 6.81
C LEU A 139 -8.58 -5.28 7.77
N LYS A 140 -9.55 -6.06 7.29
CA LYS A 140 -10.12 -7.21 8.00
C LYS A 140 -10.06 -8.43 7.10
N GLU A 141 -9.46 -9.50 7.58
CA GLU A 141 -9.55 -10.82 6.94
C GLU A 141 -10.74 -11.56 7.55
N SER A 142 -11.65 -12.11 6.73
CA SER A 142 -12.75 -12.90 7.29
C SER A 142 -12.23 -14.13 8.04
N ALA A 143 -13.04 -14.70 8.93
CA ALA A 143 -12.66 -15.91 9.67
C ALA A 143 -12.31 -17.09 8.74
N GLU A 144 -12.88 -17.10 7.53
CA GLU A 144 -12.61 -18.10 6.48
C GLU A 144 -11.38 -17.78 5.63
N PHE A 145 -10.85 -16.56 5.71
CA PHE A 145 -9.66 -16.19 4.97
C PHE A 145 -8.45 -16.88 5.57
N CYS A 146 -7.90 -17.87 4.88
CA CYS A 146 -6.72 -18.58 5.32
C CYS A 146 -5.57 -18.39 4.31
N TRP A 147 -4.36 -18.25 4.83
CA TRP A 147 -3.16 -18.16 3.99
C TRP A 147 -2.77 -19.53 3.44
N GLY A 148 -3.01 -20.61 4.18
CA GLY A 148 -2.79 -21.96 3.69
C GLY A 148 -3.43 -23.00 4.61
N SER A 149 -3.33 -24.27 4.24
CA SER A 149 -3.74 -25.39 5.12
C SER A 149 -2.56 -26.27 5.52
N GLU A 150 -2.69 -26.98 6.64
CA GLU A 150 -1.75 -28.06 7.00
C GLU A 150 -1.79 -29.20 5.99
N ALA A 151 -2.97 -29.49 5.43
CA ALA A 151 -3.18 -30.58 4.49
C ALA A 151 -2.36 -30.43 3.21
N LEU A 152 -2.25 -29.20 2.69
CA LEU A 152 -1.49 -28.93 1.46
C LEU A 152 0.00 -28.69 1.72
N ASN A 153 0.36 -28.17 2.90
CA ASN A 153 1.75 -27.90 3.28
C ASN A 153 2.51 -27.03 2.24
N LEU A 154 1.82 -26.04 1.66
CA LEU A 154 2.34 -25.14 0.63
C LEU A 154 2.51 -23.71 1.15
N ASN A 155 3.51 -23.01 0.62
CA ASN A 155 3.67 -21.58 0.87
C ASN A 155 2.47 -20.80 0.32
N ALA A 156 2.27 -19.60 0.84
CA ALA A 156 1.33 -18.63 0.30
C ALA A 156 1.87 -17.23 0.50
N MET A 157 1.51 -16.31 -0.38
CA MET A 157 1.99 -14.94 -0.32
C MET A 157 1.01 -14.00 -0.99
N GLY A 158 0.78 -12.85 -0.38
CA GLY A 158 -0.06 -11.80 -0.91
C GLY A 158 0.59 -10.45 -0.65
N LYS A 159 0.53 -9.59 -1.65
CA LYS A 159 0.96 -8.21 -1.53
C LYS A 159 -0.18 -7.38 -0.97
N LEU A 160 0.08 -6.67 0.12
CA LEU A 160 -0.89 -5.78 0.75
C LEU A 160 -0.80 -4.37 0.16
N ILE A 161 0.41 -3.91 -0.17
CA ILE A 161 0.65 -2.58 -0.69
C ILE A 161 1.87 -2.53 -1.60
N ARG A 162 1.83 -1.65 -2.60
CA ARG A 162 2.99 -1.13 -3.32
C ARG A 162 3.03 0.39 -3.21
N ILE A 163 4.18 0.94 -2.84
CA ILE A 163 4.44 2.38 -2.87
C ILE A 163 5.61 2.61 -3.82
N SER A 164 5.41 3.40 -4.86
CA SER A 164 6.34 3.56 -5.97
C SER A 164 6.50 5.01 -6.38
N ALA A 165 7.63 5.30 -7.02
CA ALA A 165 7.77 6.46 -7.88
C ALA A 165 7.44 6.04 -9.32
N LEU A 166 6.39 6.63 -9.88
CA LEU A 166 6.00 6.53 -11.28
C LEU A 166 6.56 7.73 -12.05
N ARG A 167 7.60 7.48 -12.85
CA ARG A 167 8.36 8.54 -13.54
C ARG A 167 7.67 9.14 -14.75
N ARG A 168 6.82 8.36 -15.41
CA ARG A 168 6.05 8.84 -16.56
C ARG A 168 4.67 9.24 -16.11
N ASP A 169 4.24 10.43 -16.52
CA ASP A 169 2.89 10.87 -16.28
C ASP A 169 1.88 9.94 -16.99
N PRO A 170 1.11 9.13 -16.25
CA PRO A 170 0.13 8.22 -16.83
C PRO A 170 -1.00 8.94 -17.56
N THR A 171 -1.28 10.21 -17.23
CA THR A 171 -2.35 10.99 -17.86
C THR A 171 -1.98 11.41 -19.28
N SER A 172 -0.68 11.55 -19.57
CA SER A 172 -0.20 11.94 -20.89
C SER A 172 -0.21 10.79 -21.90
N ASN A 173 0.04 9.55 -21.43
CA ASN A 173 0.26 8.39 -22.28
C ASN A 173 -0.14 7.07 -21.59
N PRO A 174 -1.42 6.88 -21.23
CA PRO A 174 -1.85 5.74 -20.40
C PRO A 174 -1.65 4.37 -21.06
N ASN A 175 -1.57 4.30 -22.39
CA ASN A 175 -1.43 3.03 -23.13
C ASN A 175 0.03 2.65 -23.44
N ILE A 176 1.01 3.52 -23.16
CA ILE A 176 2.42 3.27 -23.52
C ILE A 176 3.13 2.43 -22.46
N PHE A 177 2.65 2.46 -21.23
CA PHE A 177 3.30 1.81 -20.10
C PHE A 177 2.25 1.34 -19.09
N ASN A 178 2.52 0.21 -18.42
CA ASN A 178 1.68 -0.36 -17.38
C ASN A 178 2.45 -0.40 -16.04
N PRO A 179 2.16 0.52 -15.09
CA PRO A 179 2.81 0.57 -13.78
C PRO A 179 2.53 -0.64 -12.89
N GLN A 180 1.51 -1.43 -13.21
CA GLN A 180 1.13 -2.60 -12.43
C GLN A 180 2.00 -3.82 -12.79
N LEU A 181 2.60 -3.84 -13.98
CA LEU A 181 3.46 -4.94 -14.44
C LEU A 181 4.88 -4.85 -13.89
N TYR A 182 5.45 -6.02 -13.61
CA TYR A 182 6.81 -6.18 -13.12
C TYR A 182 7.73 -6.85 -14.15
N PRO A 183 9.04 -6.59 -14.08
CA PRO A 183 9.69 -5.40 -13.51
C PRO A 183 9.63 -4.23 -14.49
N SER A 184 9.61 -2.99 -13.99
CA SER A 184 9.78 -1.80 -14.86
C SER A 184 10.58 -0.72 -14.16
N SER A 185 11.50 -0.12 -14.90
CA SER A 185 12.25 1.05 -14.46
C SER A 185 11.33 2.23 -14.16
N ASP A 186 10.21 2.38 -14.86
CA ASP A 186 9.29 3.51 -14.69
C ASP A 186 8.59 3.52 -13.32
N VAL A 187 8.55 2.39 -12.61
CA VAL A 187 7.99 2.23 -11.27
C VAL A 187 9.07 1.93 -10.24
N SER A 188 10.13 2.72 -10.22
CA SER A 188 11.20 2.61 -9.21
C SER A 188 11.54 4.00 -8.64
N PRO A 189 11.95 4.11 -7.37
CA PRO A 189 12.01 3.05 -6.37
C PRO A 189 10.62 2.50 -6.05
N THR A 190 10.58 1.30 -5.47
CA THR A 190 9.35 0.66 -5.00
C THR A 190 9.58 -0.02 -3.65
N LEU A 191 8.67 0.21 -2.72
CA LEU A 191 8.47 -0.60 -1.53
C LEU A 191 7.26 -1.52 -1.76
N ILE A 192 7.38 -2.80 -1.43
CA ILE A 192 6.27 -3.76 -1.43
C ILE A 192 6.11 -4.30 -0.02
N GLY A 193 4.90 -4.18 0.54
CA GLY A 193 4.53 -4.82 1.78
C GLY A 193 3.76 -6.10 1.51
N ASN A 194 4.31 -7.24 1.90
CA ASN A 194 3.72 -8.56 1.73
C ASN A 194 3.26 -9.12 3.07
N ALA A 195 2.15 -9.85 3.04
CA ALA A 195 1.82 -10.85 4.04
C ALA A 195 2.02 -12.24 3.40
N TYR A 196 2.67 -13.14 4.11
CA TYR A 196 2.99 -14.44 3.54
C TYR A 196 3.06 -15.53 4.61
N ARG A 197 2.89 -16.76 4.17
CA ARG A 197 3.09 -17.98 4.93
C ARG A 197 4.20 -18.77 4.28
N ARG A 198 5.20 -19.17 5.07
CA ARG A 198 6.32 -19.97 4.58
C ARG A 198 6.46 -21.28 5.33
N PHE A 199 6.05 -22.38 4.69
CA PHE A 199 6.50 -23.71 5.09
C PHE A 199 7.92 -23.92 4.60
N GLN A 200 8.89 -23.54 5.44
CA GLN A 200 10.19 -24.18 5.37
C GLN A 200 10.19 -25.35 6.37
N PRO A 201 10.56 -26.58 5.94
CA PRO A 201 10.54 -27.78 6.79
C PRO A 201 11.28 -27.66 8.13
N ASN A 202 12.19 -26.68 8.25
CA ASN A 202 13.00 -26.46 9.43
C ASN A 202 12.51 -25.32 10.33
N TYR A 203 11.45 -24.58 9.95
CA TYR A 203 11.14 -23.30 10.59
C TYR A 203 9.73 -23.22 11.18
N GLY A 204 8.75 -24.02 10.74
CA GLY A 204 7.44 -24.14 11.41
C GLY A 204 6.73 -22.82 11.74
N VAL A 205 7.00 -21.74 10.99
CA VAL A 205 6.62 -20.39 11.42
C VAL A 205 5.21 -20.04 10.92
N PRO A 206 4.36 -19.41 11.76
CA PRO A 206 3.11 -18.78 11.32
C PRO A 206 3.36 -17.67 10.30
N ALA A 207 2.28 -17.08 9.78
CA ALA A 207 2.35 -15.99 8.81
C ALA A 207 3.28 -14.86 9.28
N GLN A 208 3.94 -14.22 8.30
CA GLN A 208 4.98 -13.23 8.49
C GLN A 208 4.73 -12.03 7.60
N PHE A 209 5.37 -10.91 7.93
CA PHE A 209 5.34 -9.70 7.14
C PHE A 209 6.68 -9.51 6.43
N ASP A 210 6.65 -9.33 5.12
CA ASP A 210 7.85 -9.18 4.29
C ASP A 210 7.84 -7.82 3.62
N MET A 211 8.93 -7.07 3.80
CA MET A 211 9.16 -5.84 3.04
C MET A 211 10.18 -6.10 1.95
N GLU A 212 9.80 -5.79 0.72
CA GLU A 212 10.68 -5.88 -0.43
C GLU A 212 11.04 -4.49 -0.96
N GLU A 213 12.33 -4.31 -1.23
CA GLU A 213 12.89 -3.07 -1.74
C GLU A 213 13.25 -3.22 -3.22
N ARG A 214 12.99 -2.17 -3.99
CA ARG A 214 13.41 -2.04 -5.38
C ARG A 214 13.98 -0.66 -5.61
N TYR A 215 15.21 -0.60 -6.10
CA TYR A 215 15.92 0.66 -6.25
C TYR A 215 15.76 1.22 -7.66
N ALA A 216 15.75 2.54 -7.72
CA ALA A 216 15.95 3.29 -8.95
C ALA A 216 17.45 3.35 -9.32
N PRO A 217 17.79 3.42 -10.62
CA PRO A 217 16.90 3.55 -11.80
C PRO A 217 16.23 2.26 -12.30
N ASN A 218 16.84 1.10 -12.06
CA ASN A 218 16.60 -0.09 -12.86
C ASN A 218 15.81 -1.19 -12.15
N TYR A 219 14.99 -0.83 -11.17
CA TYR A 219 14.20 -1.80 -10.39
C TYR A 219 15.11 -2.89 -9.77
N GLU A 220 16.29 -2.50 -9.30
CA GLU A 220 17.27 -3.43 -8.72
C GLU A 220 16.73 -4.00 -7.41
N TYR A 221 16.83 -5.32 -7.24
CA TYR A 221 16.36 -6.01 -6.04
C TYR A 221 17.22 -5.65 -4.83
N GLY A 222 16.60 -5.00 -3.85
CA GLY A 222 17.16 -4.92 -2.50
C GLY A 222 16.96 -6.23 -1.73
N PRO A 223 17.48 -6.31 -0.49
CA PRO A 223 17.19 -7.44 0.36
C PRO A 223 15.69 -7.46 0.70
N GLN A 224 15.14 -8.66 0.83
CA GLN A 224 13.81 -8.89 1.38
C GLN A 224 13.95 -8.99 2.89
N CYS A 225 13.19 -8.17 3.61
CA CYS A 225 13.20 -8.14 5.06
C CYS A 225 11.95 -8.79 5.62
N THR A 226 12.16 -9.96 6.21
CA THR A 226 11.17 -10.69 6.99
C THR A 226 11.09 -10.14 8.40
N PHE A 227 9.86 -9.87 8.83
CA PHE A 227 9.49 -9.42 10.16
C PHE A 227 8.58 -10.47 10.80
N GLY A 228 8.88 -10.83 12.05
CA GLY A 228 8.21 -11.90 12.79
C GLY A 228 9.17 -12.61 13.75
N PRO A 229 8.78 -13.76 14.32
CA PRO A 229 9.55 -14.49 15.34
C PRO A 229 10.91 -15.04 14.84
N GLN A 230 11.22 -14.87 13.57
CA GLN A 230 12.56 -15.08 13.01
C GLN A 230 13.02 -13.74 12.42
N PRO A 231 13.77 -12.92 13.19
CA PRO A 231 14.24 -11.64 12.69
C PRO A 231 15.11 -11.85 11.46
N SER A 232 14.78 -11.20 10.34
CA SER A 232 15.74 -11.09 9.24
C SER A 232 16.93 -10.21 9.65
N SER A 233 18.08 -10.45 9.02
CA SER A 233 19.31 -9.70 9.27
C SER A 233 19.27 -8.24 8.80
N CYS A 234 18.17 -7.78 8.21
CA CYS A 234 18.05 -6.44 7.63
C CYS A 234 17.09 -5.50 8.38
N ALA A 235 16.47 -5.96 9.47
CA ALA A 235 15.73 -5.09 10.38
C ALA A 235 16.69 -4.40 11.37
N SER A 236 16.64 -3.07 11.48
CA SER A 236 17.45 -2.37 12.48
C SER A 236 16.82 -2.41 13.88
N GLU A 237 15.48 -2.47 13.99
CA GLU A 237 14.75 -2.34 15.27
C GLU A 237 13.33 -2.96 15.25
N ALA A 238 13.13 -4.12 14.60
CA ALA A 238 11.82 -4.79 14.69
C ALA A 238 11.62 -5.47 16.06
N PRO A 239 10.42 -5.45 16.65
CA PRO A 239 10.12 -6.18 17.88
C PRO A 239 10.49 -7.67 17.73
N SER A 240 10.98 -8.27 18.82
CA SER A 240 11.39 -9.69 18.87
C SER A 240 10.24 -10.67 18.64
N ALA A 241 9.00 -10.25 18.85
CA ALA A 241 7.80 -11.01 18.55
C ALA A 241 6.68 -10.06 18.10
N ILE A 242 6.09 -10.36 16.95
CA ILE A 242 4.85 -9.73 16.48
C ILE A 242 3.89 -10.88 16.23
N THR A 243 2.74 -10.85 16.91
CA THR A 243 1.65 -11.78 16.66
C THR A 243 0.78 -11.20 15.56
N PHE A 244 0.72 -11.86 14.42
CA PHE A 244 -0.20 -11.43 13.36
C PHE A 244 -1.65 -11.77 13.75
N PRO A 245 -2.62 -10.95 13.31
CA PRO A 245 -4.02 -11.15 13.64
C PRO A 245 -4.55 -12.37 12.90
N HIS A 246 -4.53 -13.47 13.62
CA HIS A 246 -5.01 -14.75 13.14
C HIS A 246 -5.84 -15.43 14.22
N ASP A 247 -6.63 -16.39 13.77
CA ASP A 247 -7.25 -17.36 14.64
C ASP A 247 -6.19 -18.17 15.43
N ASN A 248 -6.65 -19.05 16.31
CA ASN A 248 -5.77 -19.89 17.15
C ASN A 248 -4.86 -20.82 16.33
N SER A 249 -5.13 -21.03 15.04
CA SER A 249 -4.26 -21.80 14.15
C SER A 249 -3.05 -21.00 13.67
N GLY A 250 -3.11 -19.67 13.72
CA GLY A 250 -2.08 -18.77 13.20
C GLY A 250 -2.08 -18.67 11.67
N TYR A 251 -3.14 -19.14 11.00
CA TYR A 251 -3.22 -19.23 9.54
C TYR A 251 -4.42 -18.50 8.92
N CYS A 252 -5.51 -18.38 9.69
CA CYS A 252 -6.75 -17.78 9.19
C CYS A 252 -7.01 -16.43 9.84
N GLY A 253 -7.78 -15.56 9.22
CA GLY A 253 -8.17 -14.27 9.77
C GLY A 253 -8.93 -14.43 11.09
N ASP A 254 -8.85 -13.41 11.94
CA ASP A 254 -9.56 -13.34 13.23
C ASP A 254 -10.91 -12.59 13.14
N ASP A 255 -11.32 -12.20 11.92
CA ASP A 255 -12.49 -11.37 11.64
C ASP A 255 -12.50 -10.04 12.42
N GLN A 256 -11.32 -9.50 12.75
CA GLN A 256 -11.16 -8.17 13.36
C GLN A 256 -10.56 -7.16 12.38
N TRP A 257 -10.83 -5.88 12.63
CA TRP A 257 -10.25 -4.78 11.86
C TRP A 257 -8.90 -4.38 12.44
N HIS A 258 -7.89 -4.31 11.57
CA HIS A 258 -6.53 -3.90 11.92
C HIS A 258 -6.09 -2.71 11.08
N SER A 259 -5.37 -1.78 11.70
CA SER A 259 -4.77 -0.63 11.03
C SER A 259 -3.39 -1.00 10.50
N TYR A 260 -3.22 -0.98 9.18
CA TYR A 260 -1.92 -1.10 8.52
C TYR A 260 -1.44 0.28 8.12
N GLU A 261 -0.24 0.65 8.52
CA GLU A 261 0.36 1.94 8.15
C GLU A 261 1.79 1.76 7.67
N TYR A 262 2.12 2.43 6.58
CA TYR A 262 3.41 2.39 5.92
C TYR A 262 3.98 3.79 5.83
N TYR A 263 5.30 3.89 5.93
CA TYR A 263 6.03 5.12 5.72
C TYR A 263 7.24 4.86 4.84
N VAL A 264 7.45 5.75 3.88
CA VAL A 264 8.64 5.78 3.03
C VAL A 264 9.24 7.16 3.01
N LYS A 265 10.58 7.21 2.96
CA LYS A 265 11.37 8.42 2.78
C LYS A 265 12.48 8.17 1.78
N LEU A 266 12.51 9.00 0.74
CA LEU A 266 13.62 9.02 -0.22
C LEU A 266 14.93 9.44 0.46
N ASN A 267 16.03 9.03 -0.14
CA ASN A 267 17.35 9.57 0.19
C ASN A 267 17.48 11.05 -0.19
N SER A 268 18.28 11.82 0.56
CA SER A 268 18.37 13.28 0.45
C SER A 268 19.11 13.80 -0.78
N ALA A 269 19.96 12.97 -1.37
CA ALA A 269 20.65 13.20 -2.63
C ALA A 269 20.83 11.85 -3.35
N LEU A 270 21.01 11.85 -4.66
CA LEU A 270 21.33 10.61 -5.40
C LEU A 270 22.49 9.86 -4.73
N ASP A 271 22.34 8.54 -4.61
CA ASP A 271 23.28 7.63 -3.94
C ASP A 271 23.44 7.81 -2.42
N ALA A 272 22.83 8.83 -1.81
CA ALA A 272 22.82 8.96 -0.35
C ALA A 272 22.12 7.76 0.30
N THR A 273 22.67 7.28 1.40
CA THR A 273 22.17 6.13 2.15
C THR A 273 21.43 6.59 3.39
N ASP A 274 20.45 7.48 3.23
CA ASP A 274 19.66 8.03 4.34
C ASP A 274 18.14 7.89 4.12
N GLY A 275 17.74 7.12 3.10
CA GLY A 275 16.36 6.69 2.90
C GLY A 275 15.90 5.70 3.97
N ILE A 276 14.59 5.67 4.22
CA ILE A 276 13.96 4.92 5.30
C ILE A 276 12.65 4.31 4.80
N TYR A 277 12.28 3.14 5.33
CA TYR A 277 10.88 2.77 5.45
C TYR A 277 10.54 2.33 6.87
N LYS A 278 9.26 2.41 7.20
CA LYS A 278 8.66 1.87 8.42
C LYS A 278 7.29 1.29 8.12
N ALA A 279 6.85 0.32 8.92
CA ALA A 279 5.48 -0.15 8.92
C ALA A 279 4.98 -0.35 10.35
N TRP A 280 3.70 -0.06 10.57
CA TRP A 280 3.00 -0.25 11.82
C TRP A 280 1.75 -1.11 11.60
N LEU A 281 1.46 -1.92 12.61
CA LEU A 281 0.23 -2.67 12.74
C LEU A 281 -0.43 -2.25 14.06
N ASP A 282 -1.66 -1.75 13.99
CA ASP A 282 -2.42 -1.21 15.12
C ASP A 282 -1.60 -0.21 15.96
N GLY A 283 -0.84 0.64 15.25
CA GLY A 283 0.01 1.67 15.84
C GLY A 283 1.36 1.18 16.36
N THR A 284 1.57 -0.13 16.46
CA THR A 284 2.81 -0.77 16.90
C THR A 284 3.80 -0.88 15.73
N LEU A 285 5.04 -0.44 15.92
CA LEU A 285 6.07 -0.53 14.88
C LEU A 285 6.43 -1.99 14.64
N VAL A 286 6.17 -2.52 13.44
CA VAL A 286 6.41 -3.93 13.09
C VAL A 286 7.59 -4.10 12.14
N ALA A 287 7.91 -3.07 11.36
CA ALA A 287 9.03 -3.09 10.43
C ALA A 287 9.72 -1.73 10.38
N GLN A 288 11.05 -1.74 10.33
CA GLN A 288 11.84 -0.54 10.07
C GLN A 288 13.16 -0.93 9.42
N LYS A 289 13.55 -0.12 8.45
CA LYS A 289 14.91 -0.12 7.92
C LYS A 289 15.33 1.28 7.55
N SER A 290 16.59 1.59 7.88
CA SER A 290 17.26 2.83 7.53
C SER A 290 18.42 2.56 6.57
N ASN A 291 19.04 3.64 6.11
CA ASN A 291 20.21 3.63 5.25
C ASN A 291 19.97 3.07 3.84
N ILE A 292 18.81 3.36 3.27
CA ILE A 292 18.39 2.83 1.96
C ILE A 292 18.71 3.85 0.86
N PRO A 293 19.54 3.51 -0.14
CA PRO A 293 19.77 4.35 -1.31
C PRO A 293 18.68 4.11 -2.36
N TRP A 294 17.45 4.55 -2.05
CA TRP A 294 16.28 4.33 -2.92
C TRP A 294 16.52 4.77 -4.36
N VAL A 295 17.10 5.97 -4.53
CA VAL A 295 17.44 6.57 -5.82
C VAL A 295 18.94 6.70 -5.96
N LYS A 296 19.50 5.88 -6.85
CA LYS A 296 20.92 5.92 -7.22
C LYS A 296 21.13 6.83 -8.42
N SER A 297 22.34 7.34 -8.60
CA SER A 297 22.70 8.03 -9.83
C SER A 297 22.68 7.07 -11.02
N GLY A 298 22.47 7.63 -12.21
CA GLY A 298 22.45 6.88 -13.45
C GLY A 298 21.27 7.24 -14.34
N THR A 299 21.01 6.34 -15.27
CA THR A 299 19.97 6.48 -16.29
C THR A 299 19.19 5.17 -16.33
N ASP A 300 17.87 5.26 -16.45
CA ASP A 300 17.05 4.08 -16.60
C ASP A 300 17.17 3.43 -17.97
N THR A 301 16.56 2.26 -18.12
CA THR A 301 16.52 1.51 -19.38
C THR A 301 15.87 2.26 -20.53
N ASN A 302 15.18 3.38 -20.27
CA ASN A 302 14.53 4.23 -21.26
C ASN A 302 15.36 5.47 -21.61
N GLY A 303 16.55 5.65 -21.02
CA GLY A 303 17.40 6.81 -21.25
C GLY A 303 17.09 8.02 -20.36
N THR A 304 16.25 7.87 -19.33
CA THR A 304 15.88 8.95 -18.40
C THR A 304 16.86 9.05 -17.24
N ALA A 305 17.47 10.21 -17.04
CA ALA A 305 18.36 10.45 -15.90
C ALA A 305 17.59 10.49 -14.58
N MET A 306 18.20 9.97 -13.51
CA MET A 306 17.57 9.95 -12.19
C MET A 306 17.50 11.32 -11.53
N THR A 307 16.34 11.63 -10.96
CA THR A 307 16.11 12.80 -10.11
C THR A 307 15.33 12.38 -8.86
N LEU A 308 15.37 13.21 -7.82
CA LEU A 308 14.53 13.03 -6.63
C LEU A 308 13.14 13.69 -6.78
N ASP A 309 12.94 14.50 -7.82
CA ASP A 309 11.74 15.32 -8.02
C ASP A 309 10.49 14.50 -8.31
N THR A 310 10.65 13.26 -8.82
CA THR A 310 9.50 12.35 -9.02
C THR A 310 8.83 12.02 -7.69
N GLY A 311 9.59 11.89 -6.59
CA GLY A 311 9.04 11.51 -5.29
C GLY A 311 8.33 10.16 -5.30
N TRP A 312 7.66 9.84 -4.19
CA TRP A 312 6.64 8.80 -4.12
C TRP A 312 5.32 9.38 -4.63
N ASN A 313 4.74 8.80 -5.68
CA ASN A 313 3.53 9.33 -6.31
C ASN A 313 2.57 8.26 -6.84
N TRP A 314 2.84 6.99 -6.56
CA TRP A 314 2.01 5.88 -7.01
C TRP A 314 1.83 4.89 -5.88
N VAL A 315 0.58 4.65 -5.50
CA VAL A 315 0.23 3.70 -4.44
C VAL A 315 -0.76 2.69 -4.99
N MET A 316 -0.49 1.40 -4.78
CA MET A 316 -1.39 0.31 -5.10
C MET A 316 -1.78 -0.39 -3.79
N ILE A 317 -3.09 -0.49 -3.53
CA ILE A 317 -3.64 -1.22 -2.39
C ILE A 317 -4.10 -2.58 -2.87
N ALA A 318 -3.71 -3.61 -2.12
CA ALA A 318 -3.61 -4.99 -2.58
C ALA A 318 -2.69 -5.12 -3.82
N ASP A 319 -2.24 -6.32 -4.10
CA ASP A 319 -1.73 -6.71 -5.41
C ASP A 319 -1.98 -8.23 -5.54
N ASN A 320 -1.35 -8.88 -6.52
CA ASN A 320 -1.54 -10.31 -6.71
C ASN A 320 -1.24 -11.12 -5.44
N ILE A 321 -2.01 -12.18 -5.30
CA ILE A 321 -1.96 -13.13 -4.20
C ILE A 321 -1.88 -14.54 -4.75
N ASP A 322 -1.13 -15.36 -4.04
CA ASP A 322 -0.99 -16.79 -4.25
C ASP A 322 -1.41 -17.46 -2.95
N SER A 323 -2.65 -17.93 -2.89
CA SER A 323 -3.22 -18.60 -1.72
C SER A 323 -3.35 -20.10 -1.97
N THR A 324 -2.85 -20.88 -1.01
CA THR A 324 -2.84 -22.34 -1.05
C THR A 324 -3.67 -22.93 0.09
N ALA A 325 -4.69 -22.21 0.55
CA ALA A 325 -5.54 -22.65 1.66
C ALA A 325 -6.40 -23.87 1.33
N TYR A 326 -6.97 -23.87 0.14
CA TYR A 326 -7.92 -24.87 -0.34
C TYR A 326 -7.50 -25.40 -1.70
N ALA A 327 -7.84 -26.66 -2.00
CA ALA A 327 -7.55 -27.24 -3.30
C ALA A 327 -8.33 -26.50 -4.39
N LYS A 328 -7.75 -26.35 -5.58
CA LYS A 328 -8.40 -25.70 -6.72
C LYS A 328 -9.79 -26.28 -7.03
N SER A 329 -9.97 -27.60 -6.84
CA SER A 329 -11.23 -28.31 -7.08
C SER A 329 -12.37 -27.86 -6.17
N ASP A 330 -12.05 -27.24 -5.04
CA ASP A 330 -13.03 -26.85 -4.03
C ASP A 330 -13.66 -25.49 -4.36
N ASN A 331 -13.08 -24.74 -5.32
CA ASN A 331 -13.56 -23.44 -5.79
C ASN A 331 -13.81 -22.45 -4.63
N VAL A 332 -12.91 -22.44 -3.64
CA VAL A 332 -13.08 -21.61 -2.43
C VAL A 332 -12.54 -20.20 -2.68
N GLU A 333 -13.41 -19.23 -2.42
CA GLU A 333 -13.09 -17.83 -2.47
C GLU A 333 -13.29 -17.21 -1.08
N MET A 334 -12.29 -16.46 -0.63
CA MET A 334 -12.22 -15.85 0.69
C MET A 334 -12.30 -14.34 0.55
N SER A 335 -12.77 -13.65 1.58
CA SER A 335 -12.95 -12.19 1.52
C SER A 335 -12.02 -11.49 2.49
N ARG A 336 -11.41 -10.42 2.00
CA ARG A 336 -10.70 -9.42 2.80
C ARG A 336 -11.41 -8.08 2.59
N TYR A 337 -11.56 -7.31 3.64
CA TYR A 337 -12.22 -6.02 3.62
C TYR A 337 -11.19 -4.92 3.88
N ILE A 338 -11.31 -3.80 3.18
CA ILE A 338 -10.42 -2.65 3.26
C ILE A 338 -11.27 -1.38 3.38
N ASP A 339 -10.90 -0.50 4.30
CA ASP A 339 -11.61 0.75 4.55
C ASP A 339 -10.66 1.87 5.02
N ASP A 340 -11.15 3.11 5.05
CA ASP A 340 -10.47 4.30 5.56
C ASP A 340 -9.02 4.45 5.06
N VAL A 341 -8.86 4.43 3.74
CA VAL A 341 -7.57 4.61 3.09
C VAL A 341 -7.17 6.08 3.20
N VAL A 342 -5.99 6.37 3.74
CA VAL A 342 -5.44 7.73 3.82
C VAL A 342 -3.97 7.76 3.41
N MET A 343 -3.60 8.75 2.61
CA MET A 343 -2.24 9.02 2.17
C MET A 343 -1.88 10.44 2.55
N TYR A 344 -0.76 10.63 3.24
CA TYR A 344 -0.43 11.93 3.84
C TYR A 344 1.08 12.14 4.00
N THR A 345 1.50 13.39 4.14
CA THR A 345 2.88 13.76 4.49
C THR A 345 3.06 13.89 6.00
N PRO A 346 4.30 13.78 6.54
CA PRO A 346 4.53 13.88 7.98
C PRO A 346 3.93 15.12 8.62
N MET A 347 2.97 14.93 9.53
CA MET A 347 2.18 15.99 10.14
C MET A 347 2.81 16.60 11.38
N ASN A 348 2.66 17.92 11.53
CA ASN A 348 2.99 18.55 12.80
C ASN A 348 1.80 18.45 13.77
N GLY A 349 2.06 18.39 15.07
CA GLY A 349 1.00 18.21 16.07
C GLY A 349 -0.08 19.31 16.11
N SER A 350 0.16 20.47 15.48
CA SER A 350 -0.81 21.59 15.44
C SER A 350 -1.81 21.49 14.29
N GLU A 351 -1.65 20.54 13.37
CA GLU A 351 -2.58 20.34 12.27
C GLU A 351 -3.92 19.80 12.77
N MET A 352 -5.00 20.22 12.12
CA MET A 352 -6.37 19.86 12.54
C MET A 352 -6.58 18.35 12.54
N ALA A 353 -6.07 17.67 11.49
CA ALA A 353 -6.11 16.22 11.37
C ALA A 353 -5.37 15.50 12.52
N CYS A 354 -4.40 16.16 13.15
CA CYS A 354 -3.71 15.63 14.31
C CYS A 354 -4.52 15.72 15.59
N GLY A 355 -5.42 16.69 15.72
CA GLY A 355 -6.13 16.96 16.98
C GLY A 355 -5.19 17.15 18.18
N GLY A 356 -3.95 17.61 17.96
CA GLY A 356 -2.92 17.70 19.01
C GLY A 356 -2.18 16.40 19.33
N ALA A 357 -2.50 15.28 18.67
CA ALA A 357 -2.09 13.93 19.06
C ALA A 357 -1.19 13.22 18.03
N CYS A 358 -0.73 13.90 16.98
CA CYS A 358 0.23 13.29 16.04
C CYS A 358 1.55 12.98 16.75
N ILE A 359 2.02 11.73 16.60
CA ILE A 359 3.29 11.27 17.15
C ILE A 359 4.22 10.97 15.99
N ALA A 360 5.37 11.66 15.96
CA ALA A 360 6.41 11.48 14.93
C ALA A 360 5.88 11.60 13.49
N GLY A 361 5.04 12.61 13.22
CA GLY A 361 4.50 12.85 11.88
C GLY A 361 3.23 12.06 11.54
N ARG A 362 2.80 11.13 12.39
CA ARG A 362 1.72 10.18 12.11
C ARG A 362 0.38 10.66 12.59
N LEU A 363 -0.67 10.40 11.81
CA LEU A 363 -2.05 10.55 12.26
C LEU A 363 -2.33 9.65 13.48
N PRO A 364 -3.12 10.10 14.45
CA PRO A 364 -3.55 9.24 15.54
C PRO A 364 -4.38 8.07 15.00
N LEU A 365 -4.34 6.91 15.68
CA LEU A 365 -5.20 5.76 15.34
C LEU A 365 -6.69 6.10 15.41
N THR A 366 -7.04 7.10 16.22
CA THR A 366 -8.40 7.64 16.37
C THR A 366 -8.75 8.68 15.31
N TYR A 367 -7.92 8.89 14.28
CA TYR A 367 -8.28 9.73 13.16
C TYR A 367 -9.47 9.10 12.44
N LEU A 368 -10.52 9.90 12.24
CA LEU A 368 -11.74 9.50 11.57
C LEU A 368 -11.84 10.28 10.27
N GLN A 369 -11.98 9.55 9.17
CA GLN A 369 -12.13 10.14 7.85
C GLN A 369 -13.56 10.65 7.70
N SER A 370 -13.73 11.97 7.78
CA SER A 370 -15.04 12.65 7.79
C SER A 370 -15.98 12.23 8.94
N GLY A 371 -16.86 13.13 9.37
CA GLY A 371 -17.60 13.01 10.65
C GLY A 371 -18.70 11.96 10.73
N LEU A 372 -18.76 10.99 9.80
CA LEU A 372 -19.75 9.92 9.79
C LEU A 372 -19.28 8.64 10.51
N ASP A 373 -17.96 8.45 10.63
CA ASP A 373 -17.42 7.35 11.42
C ASP A 373 -17.38 7.74 12.90
N SER A 374 -18.49 7.57 13.63
CA SER A 374 -18.58 8.02 15.03
C SER A 374 -17.91 7.08 16.03
N THR A 375 -17.45 5.92 15.59
CA THR A 375 -16.97 4.86 16.48
C THR A 375 -15.84 4.10 15.81
N PRO A 376 -14.57 4.39 16.15
CA PRO A 376 -13.50 3.48 15.75
C PRO A 376 -13.83 2.08 16.32
N PRO A 377 -13.53 0.99 15.59
CA PRO A 377 -13.70 -0.35 16.08
C PRO A 377 -12.87 -0.48 17.36
N SER A 378 -13.31 -1.37 18.23
CA SER A 378 -12.52 -1.79 19.38
C SER A 378 -11.11 -2.11 18.89
N ALA A 379 -10.09 -1.55 19.55
CA ALA A 379 -8.72 -1.95 19.27
C ALA A 379 -8.65 -3.48 19.34
N PRO A 380 -8.08 -4.15 18.33
CA PRO A 380 -8.08 -5.60 18.29
C PRO A 380 -7.43 -6.15 19.55
N THR A 381 -8.04 -7.17 20.14
CA THR A 381 -7.63 -7.71 21.44
C THR A 381 -6.46 -8.70 21.36
N GLY A 382 -5.74 -8.75 20.24
CA GLY A 382 -4.79 -9.82 19.91
C GLY A 382 -3.30 -9.43 19.85
N LEU A 383 -2.96 -8.14 19.74
CA LEU A 383 -1.56 -7.72 19.75
C LEU A 383 -1.05 -7.53 21.18
N SER A 384 -0.58 -8.61 21.79
CA SER A 384 0.39 -8.49 22.88
C SER A 384 1.78 -8.37 22.29
N ILE A 385 2.47 -7.26 22.56
CA ILE A 385 3.93 -7.23 22.47
C ILE A 385 4.42 -8.07 23.65
N GLU A 386 4.99 -9.25 23.40
CA GLU A 386 5.67 -10.02 24.44
C GLU A 386 7.00 -9.39 24.86
#